data_AF-A0A2V6K5X4-F1
#
_entry.id   AF-A0A2V6K5X4-F1
#
_cell.length_a   1.000
_cell.length_b   1.000
_cell.length_c   1.000
_cell.angle_alpha   90.00
_cell.angle_beta   90.00
_cell.angle_gamma   90.00
#
_symmetry.space_group_name_H-M   'P 1'
#
loop_
_entity.id
_entity.type
_entity.pdbx_description
1 polymer ?
#
loop_
_entity_poly.entity_id
_entity_poly.type
_entity_poly.pdbx_seq_one_letter_code
_entity_poly.pdbx_strand_id
1 'polypeptide(L)' 'LKKWIGFWRNRVTRAWPCRSQVPIWQREYWDRQLRRSESYAGKWQYVRNNPIRHGYVRRAEDWPYQGELNSLEWHDR' A
#
# COMPACT_ATOMS: atom_id res chain seq x y z
N LEU A 1 -11.57 -8.30 -0.98
CA LEU A 1 -10.85 -7.01 -1.00
C LEU A 1 -11.76 -5.79 -0.82
N LYS A 2 -12.83 -5.63 -1.61
CA LYS A 2 -13.76 -4.48 -1.54
C LYS A 2 -14.23 -4.09 -0.14
N LYS A 3 -14.70 -5.05 0.69
CA LYS A 3 -15.13 -4.79 2.08
C LYS A 3 -14.00 -4.21 2.95
N TRP A 4 -12.79 -4.77 2.82
CA TRP A 4 -11.60 -4.33 3.57
C TRP A 4 -11.19 -2.91 3.19
N ILE A 5 -11.12 -2.61 1.89
CA ILE A 5 -10.81 -1.26 1.40
C ILE A 5 -11.88 -0.26 1.83
N GLY A 6 -13.16 -0.65 1.74
CA GLY A 6 -14.28 0.17 2.19
C GLY A 6 -14.18 0.54 3.68
N PHE A 7 -13.84 -0.42 4.54
CA PHE A 7 -13.62 -0.18 5.97
C PHE A 7 -12.55 0.88 6.22
N TRP A 8 -11.36 0.71 5.63
CA TRP A 8 -10.24 1.64 5.86
C TRP A 8 -10.49 3.02 5.26
N ARG A 9 -11.01 3.10 4.03
CA ARG A 9 -11.38 4.39 3.41
C ARG A 9 -12.41 5.12 4.25
N ASN A 10 -13.43 4.43 4.78
CA ASN A 10 -14.43 5.04 5.65
C ASN A 10 -13.80 5.58 6.94
N ARG A 11 -12.95 4.79 7.60
CA ARG A 11 -12.29 5.19 8.85
C ARG A 11 -11.43 6.43 8.66
N VAL A 12 -10.62 6.49 7.61
CA VAL A 12 -9.78 7.66 7.29
C VAL A 12 -10.62 8.85 6.88
N THR A 13 -11.65 8.69 6.03
CA THR A 13 -12.56 9.79 5.67
C THR A 13 -13.22 10.38 6.91
N ARG A 14 -13.64 9.54 7.88
CA ARG A 14 -14.23 10.02 9.14
C ARG A 14 -13.23 10.76 10.02
N ALA A 15 -11.95 10.40 9.99
CA ALA A 15 -10.89 11.08 10.73
C ALA A 15 -10.25 12.27 9.98
N TRP A 16 -10.62 12.51 8.72
CA TRP A 16 -10.00 13.55 7.90
C TRP A 16 -10.29 14.95 8.46
N PRO A 17 -9.27 15.79 8.70
CA PRO A 17 -9.43 17.08 9.38
C PRO A 17 -10.20 18.11 8.53
N CYS A 18 -10.04 18.08 7.21
CA CYS A 18 -10.58 19.09 6.30
C CYS A 18 -11.80 18.57 5.54
N ARG A 19 -13.00 18.74 6.11
CA ARG A 19 -14.26 18.23 5.51
C ARG A 19 -14.54 18.73 4.09
N SER A 20 -14.09 19.93 3.75
CA SER A 20 -14.24 20.53 2.42
C SER A 20 -13.45 19.81 1.32
N GLN A 21 -12.47 18.97 1.67
CA GLN A 21 -11.67 18.20 0.71
C GLN A 21 -12.29 16.83 0.36
N VAL A 22 -13.42 16.46 0.98
CA VAL A 22 -14.11 15.22 0.64
C VAL A 22 -14.82 15.38 -0.72
N PRO A 23 -14.69 14.41 -1.64
CA PRO A 23 -14.00 13.11 -1.50
C PRO A 23 -12.48 13.19 -1.70
N ILE A 24 -11.73 12.60 -0.75
CA ILE A 24 -10.25 12.54 -0.77
C ILE A 24 -9.68 11.32 -1.51
N TRP A 25 -10.57 10.46 -2.02
CA TRP A 25 -10.24 9.14 -2.55
C TRP A 25 -10.54 9.08 -4.05
N GLN A 26 -9.60 8.55 -4.84
CA GLN A 26 -9.92 8.08 -6.19
C GLN A 26 -10.99 6.98 -6.13
N ARG A 27 -11.91 6.97 -7.12
CA ARG A 27 -13.11 6.11 -7.15
C ARG A 27 -12.76 4.62 -7.08
N GLU A 28 -11.74 4.20 -7.84
CA GLU A 28 -11.31 2.81 -7.93
C GLU A 28 -10.01 2.57 -7.16
N TYR A 29 -9.61 1.30 -7.10
CA TYR A 29 -8.31 0.87 -6.61
C TYR A 29 -7.69 -0.10 -7.60
N TRP A 30 -6.35 -0.17 -7.57
CA TRP A 30 -5.62 -1.17 -8.33
C TRP A 30 -5.35 -2.38 -7.45
N ASP A 31 -5.83 -3.55 -7.86
CA ASP A 31 -5.45 -4.82 -7.28
C ASP A 31 -4.89 -5.76 -8.34
N ARG A 32 -3.77 -6.42 -8.01
CA ARG A 32 -3.15 -7.44 -8.86
C ARG A 32 -2.89 -8.67 -8.02
N GLN A 33 -3.51 -9.77 -8.43
CA GLN A 33 -3.23 -11.08 -7.86
C GLN A 33 -1.83 -11.53 -8.26
N LEU A 34 -1.00 -11.88 -7.28
CA LEU A 34 0.27 -12.55 -7.53
C LEU A 34 0.00 -13.99 -7.95
N ARG A 35 0.54 -14.39 -9.11
CA ARG A 35 0.40 -15.74 -9.67
C ARG A 35 1.75 -16.45 -9.68
N ARG A 36 1.74 -17.77 -9.90
CA ARG A 36 2.95 -18.61 -9.95
C ARG A 36 4.01 -17.97 -10.87
N SER A 37 5.26 -17.93 -10.42
CA SER A 37 6.46 -17.26 -10.96
C SER A 37 6.75 -15.81 -10.50
N GLU A 38 5.77 -15.06 -10.00
CA GLU A 38 6.07 -13.76 -9.39
C GLU A 38 6.52 -13.98 -7.94
N SER A 39 7.82 -13.79 -7.66
CA SER A 39 8.30 -13.87 -6.27
C SER A 39 7.69 -12.72 -5.46
N TYR A 40 7.05 -13.09 -4.35
CA TYR A 40 6.52 -12.16 -3.35
C TYR A 40 7.59 -11.13 -2.93
N ALA A 41 8.84 -11.58 -2.75
CA ALA A 41 9.96 -10.74 -2.38
C ALA A 41 10.21 -9.62 -3.41
N GLY A 42 10.07 -9.90 -4.71
CA GLY A 42 10.22 -8.89 -5.76
C GLY A 42 9.15 -7.80 -5.69
N LYS A 43 7.91 -8.17 -5.37
CA LYS A 43 6.80 -7.22 -5.20
C LYS A 43 6.92 -6.41 -3.93
N TRP A 44 7.37 -7.05 -2.85
CA TRP A 44 7.70 -6.34 -1.62
C TRP A 44 8.78 -5.28 -1.86
N GLN A 45 9.86 -5.65 -2.56
CA GLN A 45 10.94 -4.72 -2.89
C GLN A 45 10.48 -3.57 -3.78
N TYR A 46 9.53 -3.82 -4.69
CA TYR A 46 8.89 -2.76 -5.48
C TYR A 46 8.18 -1.73 -4.58
N VAL A 47 7.35 -2.20 -3.63
CA VAL A 47 6.61 -1.32 -2.71
C VAL A 47 7.58 -0.55 -1.80
N ARG A 48 8.56 -1.24 -1.23
CA ARG A 48 9.60 -0.67 -0.36
C ARG A 48 10.40 0.43 -1.05
N ASN A 49 10.68 0.31 -2.35
CA ASN A 49 11.48 1.27 -3.10
C ASN A 49 10.66 2.39 -3.77
N ASN A 50 9.32 2.36 -3.73
CA ASN A 50 8.51 3.43 -4.33
C ASN A 50 8.83 4.83 -3.78
N PRO A 51 9.05 5.04 -2.47
CA PRO A 51 9.46 6.35 -1.95
C PRO A 51 10.74 6.89 -2.59
N ILE A 52 11.72 6.02 -2.89
CA ILE A 52 12.94 6.39 -3.60
C ILE A 52 12.62 6.77 -5.05
N ARG A 53 11.83 5.93 -5.75
CA ARG A 53 11.47 6.15 -7.16
C ARG A 53 10.70 7.45 -7.39
N HIS A 54 9.93 7.89 -6.39
CA HIS A 54 9.21 9.16 -6.42
C HIS A 54 9.99 10.33 -5.78
N GLY A 55 11.24 10.11 -5.35
CA GLY A 55 12.13 11.16 -4.84
C GLY A 55 11.80 11.66 -3.44
N TYR A 56 10.99 10.94 -2.66
CA TYR A 56 10.63 11.35 -1.29
C TYR A 56 11.75 11.12 -0.28
N VAL A 57 12.58 10.09 -0.49
CA VAL A 57 13.72 9.74 0.37
C VAL A 57 14.88 9.19 -0.46
N ARG A 58 16.10 9.24 0.10
CA ARG A 58 17.31 8.68 -0.55
C ARG A 58 17.47 7.18 -0.30
N ARG A 59 17.01 6.70 0.86
CA ARG A 59 17.06 5.28 1.24
C ARG A 59 15.66 4.82 1.63
N ALA A 60 15.34 3.56 1.37
CA ALA A 60 14.01 3.03 1.66
C ALA A 60 13.72 3.02 3.18
N GLU A 61 14.76 2.79 3.98
CA GLU A 61 14.69 2.81 5.44
C GLU A 61 14.28 4.17 6.02
N ASP A 62 14.54 5.26 5.29
CA ASP A 62 14.24 6.63 5.76
C ASP A 62 12.74 6.96 5.64
N TRP A 63 11.94 6.13 4.95
CA TRP A 63 10.52 6.37 4.79
C TRP A 63 9.73 5.99 6.06
N PRO A 64 9.09 6.95 6.77
CA PRO A 64 8.44 6.64 8.05
C PRO A 64 7.11 5.91 7.88
N TYR A 65 6.51 5.92 6.68
CA TYR A 65 5.19 5.35 6.41
C TYR A 65 5.30 4.01 5.67
N GLN A 66 6.09 3.09 6.21
CA GLN A 66 6.26 1.72 5.70
C GLN A 66 5.90 0.67 6.76
N GLY A 67 5.65 -0.57 6.32
CA GLY A 67 5.37 -1.71 7.20
C GLY A 67 4.50 -2.76 6.53
N GLU A 68 4.23 -3.84 7.27
CA GLU A 68 3.32 -4.91 6.88
C GLU A 68 2.36 -5.23 8.03
N LEU A 69 1.14 -5.67 7.69
CA LEU A 69 0.18 -6.12 8.70
C LEU A 69 0.33 -7.61 9.04
N ASN A 70 0.80 -8.40 8.08
CA ASN A 70 1.02 -9.83 8.23
C ASN A 70 2.30 -10.18 7.48
N SER A 71 3.22 -10.87 8.14
CA SER A 71 4.36 -11.50 7.50
C SER A 71 3.86 -12.71 6.71
N LEU A 72 4.03 -12.67 5.39
CA LEU A 72 3.61 -13.77 4.52
C LEU A 72 4.82 -14.65 4.23
N GLU A 73 4.85 -15.83 4.84
CA GLU A 73 5.85 -16.85 4.52
C GLU A 73 5.48 -17.49 3.18
N TRP A 74 6.15 -17.05 2.12
CA TRP A 74 5.97 -17.62 0.78
C TRP A 74 7.09 -18.62 0.50
N HIS A 75 6.73 -19.89 0.35
CA HIS A 75 7.69 -20.91 -0.07
C HIS A 75 7.81 -20.88 -1.60
N ASP A 76 8.89 -20.30 -2.11
CA ASP A 76 9.32 -20.48 -3.49
C ASP A 76 9.74 -21.97 -3.64
N ARG A 77 8.80 -22.83 -4.06
CA ARG A 77 9.08 -24.19 -4.54
C ARG A 77 9.19 -24.22 -6.04
#